data_AF-A0A357C829-F1
#
_entry.id   AF-A0A357C829-F1
#
_cell.length_a   1.000
_cell.length_b   1.000
_cell.length_c   1.000
_cell.angle_alpha   90.00
_cell.angle_beta   90.00
_cell.angle_gamma   90.00
#
_symmetry.space_group_name_H-M   'P 1'
#
loop_
_entity.id
_entity.type
_entity.pdbx_description
1 polymer ?
#
loop_
_entity_poly.entity_id
_entity_poly.type
_entity_poly.pdbx_seq_one_letter_code
_entity_poly.pdbx_strand_id
1 'polypeptide(L)'
;MVTSGDYQRYFIGSDGQRYHHIINPATGYSSESGLISATVVADSSMVADALSTALFVAGLHQGISLLGTVPGIEAILITADLRV
;
A
#
# COMPACT_ATOMS: atom_id res chain seq x y z
N MET A 1 -7.76 -7.30 -10.20
CA MET A 1 -7.70 -6.01 -9.50
C MET A 1 -7.79 -6.27 -8.01
N VAL A 2 -6.84 -5.79 -7.21
CA VAL A 2 -6.78 -5.99 -5.75
C VAL A 2 -6.35 -4.68 -5.07
N THR A 3 -6.85 -4.42 -3.86
CA THR A 3 -6.60 -3.18 -3.12
C THR A 3 -6.11 -3.47 -1.71
N SER A 4 -4.99 -2.84 -1.34
CA SER A 4 -4.46 -2.78 0.03
C SER A 4 -4.70 -1.38 0.61
N GLY A 5 -5.32 -1.27 1.79
CA GLY A 5 -5.62 0.01 2.42
C GLY A 5 -5.51 -0.02 3.95
N ASP A 6 -5.04 1.07 4.54
CA ASP A 6 -4.80 1.16 5.99
C ASP A 6 -6.09 1.17 6.84
N TYR A 7 -7.21 1.54 6.22
CA TYR A 7 -8.52 1.62 6.86
C TYR A 7 -9.24 0.27 6.96
N GLN A 8 -8.78 -0.79 6.28
CA GLN A 8 -9.49 -2.08 6.23
C GLN A 8 -9.46 -2.83 7.59
N ARG A 9 -8.30 -2.82 8.26
CA ARG A 9 -8.12 -3.43 9.58
C ARG A 9 -7.08 -2.66 10.37
N TYR A 10 -7.50 -2.08 11.49
CA TYR A 10 -6.67 -1.30 12.39
C TYR A 10 -7.21 -1.33 13.82
N PHE A 11 -6.42 -0.84 14.78
CA PHE A 11 -6.84 -0.50 16.13
C PHE A 11 -6.25 0.85 16.54
N ILE A 12 -6.75 1.43 17.63
CA ILE A 12 -6.19 2.65 18.23
C ILE A 12 -5.39 2.23 19.47
N GLY A 13 -4.11 2.62 19.51
CA GLY A 13 -3.24 2.36 20.64
C GLY A 13 -3.57 3.24 21.84
N SER A 14 -2.98 2.90 23.00
CA SER A 14 -3.11 3.70 24.23
C SER A 14 -2.53 5.11 24.12
N ASP A 15 -1.66 5.33 23.14
CA ASP A 15 -1.09 6.63 22.77
C ASP A 15 -1.99 7.45 21.83
N GLY A 16 -3.17 6.91 21.48
CA GLY A 16 -4.12 7.54 20.57
C GLY A 16 -3.77 7.39 19.08
N GLN A 17 -2.69 6.68 18.74
CA GLN A 17 -2.27 6.49 17.35
C GLN A 17 -3.03 5.32 16.68
N ARG A 18 -3.23 5.41 15.36
CA ARG A 18 -3.86 4.35 14.57
C ARG A 18 -2.83 3.36 14.06
N TYR A 19 -3.00 2.08 14.39
CA TYR A 19 -2.15 0.98 13.95
C TYR A 19 -2.93 0.05 13.01
N HIS A 20 -2.53 0.00 11.74
CA HIS A 20 -3.15 -0.87 10.74
C HIS A 20 -2.32 -2.13 10.45
N HIS A 21 -2.97 -3.11 9.83
CA HIS A 21 -2.46 -4.46 9.60
C HIS A 21 -1.38 -4.61 8.50
N ILE A 22 -1.04 -3.54 7.79
CA ILE A 22 0.00 -3.57 6.74
C ILE A 22 1.31 -3.14 7.38
N ILE A 23 2.23 -4.08 7.56
CA ILE A 23 3.43 -3.90 8.37
C ILE A 23 4.63 -3.53 7.49
N ASN A 24 5.38 -2.51 7.90
CA ASN A 24 6.69 -2.23 7.36
C ASN A 24 7.70 -3.25 7.93
N PRO A 25 8.29 -4.13 7.10
CA PRO A 25 9.19 -5.17 7.58
C PRO A 25 10.49 -4.62 8.19
N ALA A 26 10.90 -3.39 7.87
CA ALA A 26 12.09 -2.77 8.43
C ALA A 26 11.90 -2.28 9.88
N THR A 27 10.66 -1.92 10.25
CA THR A 27 10.35 -1.39 11.59
C THR A 27 9.58 -2.38 12.45
N GLY A 28 8.84 -3.31 11.84
CA GLY A 28 7.90 -4.20 12.53
C GLY A 28 6.58 -3.52 12.92
N TYR A 29 6.39 -2.25 12.56
CA TYR A 29 5.19 -1.46 12.85
C TYR A 29 4.34 -1.25 11.60
N SER A 30 3.12 -0.74 11.78
CA SER A 30 2.25 -0.28 10.69
C SER A 30 3.01 0.66 9.74
N SER A 31 2.79 0.49 8.44
CA SER A 31 3.50 1.25 7.41
C SER A 31 3.09 2.72 7.35
N GLU A 32 4.05 3.62 7.55
CA GLU A 32 3.88 5.08 7.44
C GLU A 32 4.27 5.60 6.04
N SER A 33 3.75 4.95 4.99
CA SER A 33 4.18 5.20 3.60
C SER A 33 3.59 6.48 2.97
N GLY A 34 2.67 7.16 3.67
CA GLY A 34 1.92 8.31 3.16
C GLY A 34 0.77 7.95 2.21
N LEU A 35 0.51 6.65 1.98
CA LEU A 35 -0.62 6.16 1.20
C LEU A 35 -1.77 5.73 2.12
N ILE A 36 -3.01 5.96 1.68
CA ILE A 36 -4.21 5.38 2.30
C ILE A 36 -4.72 4.16 1.53
N SER A 37 -4.39 4.06 0.24
CA SER A 37 -4.80 2.96 -0.62
C SER A 37 -3.82 2.74 -1.76
N ALA A 38 -3.58 1.48 -2.10
CA ALA A 38 -2.91 1.05 -3.31
C ALA A 38 -3.76 -0.01 -3.99
N THR A 39 -4.24 0.28 -5.20
CA THR A 39 -5.01 -0.66 -6.04
C THR A 39 -4.17 -1.06 -7.23
N VAL A 40 -4.05 -2.36 -7.48
CA VAL A 40 -3.27 -2.91 -8.59
C VAL A 40 -4.17 -3.66 -9.57
N VAL A 41 -3.99 -3.39 -10.85
CA VAL A 41 -4.61 -4.11 -11.97
C VAL A 41 -3.51 -4.93 -12.66
N ALA A 42 -3.76 -6.23 -12.78
CA ALA A 42 -2.88 -7.20 -13.39
C ALA A 42 -3.71 -8.41 -13.85
N ASP A 43 -3.17 -9.19 -14.79
CA ASP A 43 -3.81 -10.41 -15.30
C ASP A 43 -3.97 -11.51 -14.24
N SER A 44 -3.08 -11.53 -13.25
CA SER A 44 -3.12 -12.48 -12.12
C SER A 44 -3.52 -11.77 -10.84
N SER A 45 -4.58 -12.27 -10.19
CA SER A 45 -5.01 -11.75 -8.88
C SER A 45 -3.95 -11.95 -7.80
N MET A 46 -3.16 -13.03 -7.88
CA MET A 46 -2.05 -13.28 -6.95
C MET A 46 -0.95 -12.23 -7.08
N VAL A 47 -0.63 -11.84 -8.32
CA VAL A 47 0.35 -10.78 -8.59
C VAL A 47 -0.18 -9.43 -8.11
N ALA A 48 -1.45 -9.13 -8.41
CA ALA A 48 -2.08 -7.89 -7.95
C ALA A 48 -2.12 -7.80 -6.42
N ASP A 49 -2.41 -8.90 -5.73
CA ASP A 49 -2.44 -8.95 -4.27
C ASP A 49 -1.05 -8.64 -3.67
N ALA A 50 -0.02 -9.37 -4.09
CA ALA A 50 1.35 -9.17 -3.64
C ALA A 50 1.86 -7.74 -3.92
N LEU A 51 1.62 -7.23 -5.14
CA LEU A 51 2.06 -5.89 -5.52
C LEU A 51 1.27 -4.79 -4.79
N SER A 52 -0.02 -4.96 -4.53
CA SER A 52 -0.79 -3.95 -3.81
C SER A 52 -0.22 -3.69 -2.41
N THR A 53 0.20 -4.75 -1.71
CA THR A 53 0.86 -4.64 -0.40
C THR A 53 2.27 -4.05 -0.54
N ALA A 54 3.06 -4.53 -1.51
CA ALA A 54 4.42 -4.03 -1.72
C ALA A 54 4.47 -2.54 -2.07
N LEU A 55 3.57 -2.08 -2.96
CA LEU A 55 3.44 -0.67 -3.33
C LEU A 55 2.93 0.18 -2.16
N PHE A 56 1.98 -0.35 -1.38
CA PHE A 56 1.51 0.33 -0.17
C PHE A 56 2.68 0.60 0.77
N VAL A 57 3.53 -0.39 1.05
CA VAL A 57 4.69 -0.24 1.95
C VAL A 57 5.78 0.65 1.36
N ALA A 58 6.04 0.56 0.06
CA ALA A 58 7.05 1.38 -0.62
C ALA A 58 6.69 2.88 -0.67
N GLY A 59 5.39 3.20 -0.67
CA GLY A 59 4.90 4.57 -0.80
C GLY A 59 4.98 5.10 -2.24
N LEU A 60 4.58 6.36 -2.43
CA LEU A 60 4.33 6.93 -3.75
C LEU A 60 5.54 6.87 -4.70
N HIS A 61 6.70 7.41 -4.28
CA HIS A 61 7.84 7.60 -5.18
C HIS A 61 8.55 6.27 -5.50
N GLN A 62 8.77 5.44 -4.49
CA GLN A 62 9.40 4.13 -4.68
C GLN A 62 8.44 3.17 -5.38
N GLY A 63 7.13 3.25 -5.09
CA GLY A 63 6.10 2.46 -5.75
C GLY A 63 6.04 2.74 -7.26
N ILE A 64 6.06 4.01 -7.67
CA ILE A 64 6.14 4.40 -9.10
C ILE A 64 7.42 3.84 -9.75
N SER A 65 8.55 3.94 -9.04
CA SER A 65 9.82 3.40 -9.55
C SER A 65 9.76 1.88 -9.73
N LEU A 66 9.12 1.16 -8.80
CA LEU A 66 8.93 -0.29 -8.89
C LEU A 66 8.02 -0.68 -10.06
N LEU A 67 6.89 0.02 -10.24
CA LEU A 67 5.98 -0.20 -11.38
C LEU A 67 6.69 -0.08 -12.73
N GLY A 68 7.62 0.87 -12.86
CA GLY A 68 8.44 1.03 -14.06
C GLY A 68 9.32 -0.17 -14.42
N THR A 69 9.50 -1.13 -13.50
CA THR A 69 10.30 -2.35 -13.71
C THR A 69 9.47 -3.60 -14.01
N VAL A 70 8.13 -3.53 -13.85
CA VAL A 70 7.23 -4.68 -14.03
C VAL A 70 6.21 -4.39 -15.14
N PRO A 71 6.40 -4.91 -16.36
CA PRO A 71 5.51 -4.65 -17.48
C PRO A 71 4.12 -5.28 -17.26
N GLY A 72 3.08 -4.64 -17.81
CA GLY A 72 1.70 -5.15 -17.75
C GLY A 72 1.00 -4.95 -16.40
N ILE A 73 1.56 -4.12 -15.52
CA ILE A 73 0.96 -3.74 -14.25
C ILE A 73 0.51 -2.30 -14.30
N GLU A 74 -0.72 -2.05 -13.90
CA GLU A 74 -1.25 -0.70 -13.67
C GLU A 74 -1.61 -0.54 -12.20
N ALA A 75 -1.54 0.69 -11.67
CA ALA A 75 -1.90 0.95 -10.29
C ALA A 75 -2.55 2.31 -10.10
N ILE A 76 -3.43 2.39 -9.10
CA ILE A 76 -4.01 3.62 -8.56
C ILE A 76 -3.51 3.74 -7.12
N LEU A 77 -2.82 4.84 -6.81
CA LEU A 77 -2.29 5.12 -5.48
C LEU A 77 -3.03 6.34 -4.92
N ILE A 78 -3.55 6.25 -3.70
CA ILE A 78 -4.22 7.38 -3.04
C ILE A 78 -3.40 7.80 -1.84
N THR A 79 -3.00 9.07 -1.81
CA THR A 79 -2.20 9.67 -0.72
C THR A 79 -3.08 10.08 0.46
N ALA A 80 -2.45 10.28 1.61
CA ALA A 80 -3.13 10.74 2.83
C ALA A 80 -3.82 12.12 2.69
N ASP A 81 -3.38 12.96 1.74
CA ASP A 81 -4.03 14.23 1.40
C ASP A 81 -5.07 14.10 0.27
N LEU A 82 -5.54 12.87 0.01
CA LEU A 82 -6.61 12.53 -0.94
C LEU A 82 -6.29 12.84 -2.41
N ARG A 83 -5.01 12.83 -2.79
CA ARG A 83 -4.60 12.88 -4.20
C ARG A 83 -4.54 11.47 -4.78
N VAL A 84 -4.80 11.39 -6.08
CA VAL A 84 -4.78 10.16 -6.89
C VAL A 84 -3.72 10.32 -7.98
#